data_AF-A0A6B3NWD0-F1
#
_entry.id   AF-A0A6B3NWD0-F1
#
_cell.length_a   1.000
_cell.length_b   1.000
_cell.length_c   1.000
_cell.angle_alpha   90.00
_cell.angle_beta   90.00
_cell.angle_gamma   90.00
#
_symmetry.space_group_name_H-M   'P 1'
#
loop_
_entity.id
_entity.type
_entity.pdbx_description
1 polymer ?
#
loop_
_entity_poly.entity_id
_entity_poly.type
_entity_poly.pdbx_seq_one_letter_code
_entity_poly.pdbx_strand_id
1 'polypeptide(L)'
;MVSFYDSPLREKFDQILIERFKESGLAENKAKIVAEKISRNTHRYMKEAVVEVKDNAKKLAGIYGYGWQRDLEIYGSIDKYLEKNIATKPDEEVFDEKFTFRQIYVPLLDNS
;
A
#
# COMPACT_ATOMS: atom_id res chain seq x y z
N MET A 1 -14.04 -1.03 12.86
CA MET A 1 -14.39 -1.02 11.43
C MET A 1 -13.27 -1.72 10.69
N VAL A 2 -13.59 -2.73 9.88
CA VAL A 2 -12.63 -3.67 9.30
C VAL A 2 -11.97 -3.02 8.09
N SER A 3 -10.64 -2.88 8.09
CA SER A 3 -9.91 -2.38 6.92
C SER A 3 -10.14 -3.32 5.73
N PHE A 4 -9.97 -2.87 4.47
CA PHE A 4 -10.00 -3.80 3.32
C PHE A 4 -9.06 -4.98 3.57
N TYR A 5 -7.89 -4.70 4.17
CA TYR A 5 -6.88 -5.69 4.50
C TYR A 5 -7.33 -6.75 5.52
N ASP A 6 -8.30 -6.43 6.38
CA ASP A 6 -8.84 -7.36 7.38
C ASP A 6 -10.18 -7.97 6.93
N SER A 7 -10.62 -7.69 5.70
CA SER A 7 -11.93 -8.10 5.20
C SER A 7 -11.90 -9.46 4.48
N PRO A 8 -13.01 -10.22 4.49
CA PRO A 8 -13.14 -11.42 3.66
C PRO A 8 -12.98 -11.16 2.16
N LEU A 9 -13.15 -9.91 1.72
CA LEU A 9 -12.92 -9.51 0.33
C LEU A 9 -11.44 -9.62 -0.04
N ARG A 10 -10.53 -9.27 0.89
CA ARG A 10 -9.09 -9.46 0.67
C ARG A 10 -8.77 -10.91 0.41
N GLU A 11 -9.30 -11.85 1.21
CA GLU A 11 -8.95 -13.27 1.07
C GLU A 11 -9.21 -13.78 -0.35
N LYS A 12 -10.38 -13.44 -0.90
CA LYS A 12 -10.73 -13.79 -2.29
C LYS A 12 -9.87 -13.05 -3.31
N PHE A 13 -9.58 -11.78 -3.06
CA PHE A 13 -8.76 -10.96 -3.95
C PHE A 13 -7.31 -11.45 -4.01
N ASP A 14 -6.70 -11.76 -2.87
CA ASP A 14 -5.34 -12.31 -2.75
C ASP A 14 -5.25 -13.67 -3.45
N GLN A 15 -6.24 -14.56 -3.28
CA GLN A 15 -6.27 -15.86 -3.96
C GLN A 15 -6.20 -15.71 -5.48
N ILE A 16 -7.06 -14.86 -6.05
CA ILE A 16 -7.10 -14.62 -7.50
C ILE A 16 -5.76 -14.01 -7.99
N LEU A 17 -5.18 -13.07 -7.25
CA LEU A 17 -3.90 -12.47 -7.63
C LEU A 17 -2.76 -13.49 -7.59
N ILE A 18 -2.70 -14.31 -6.54
CA ILE A 18 -1.67 -15.34 -6.39
C ILE A 18 -1.74 -16.34 -7.54
N GLU A 19 -2.94 -16.80 -7.90
CA GLU A 19 -3.15 -17.71 -9.02
C GLU A 19 -2.63 -17.10 -10.33
N ARG A 20 -3.03 -15.86 -10.64
CA ARG A 20 -2.57 -15.15 -11.85
C ARG A 20 -1.06 -14.94 -11.89
N PHE A 21 -0.44 -14.64 -10.75
CA PHE A 21 1.02 -14.49 -10.69
C PHE A 21 1.73 -15.83 -10.89
N LYS A 22 1.20 -16.92 -10.35
CA LYS A 22 1.74 -18.27 -10.57
C LYS A 22 1.60 -18.68 -12.04
N GLU A 23 0.45 -18.42 -12.67
CA GLU A 23 0.24 -18.64 -14.12
C GLU A 23 1.22 -17.86 -14.98
N SER A 24 1.62 -16.68 -14.52
CA SER A 24 2.63 -15.83 -15.18
C SER A 24 4.08 -16.30 -14.93
N GLY A 25 4.28 -17.41 -14.21
CA GLY A 25 5.59 -17.99 -13.92
C GLY A 25 6.26 -17.46 -12.64
N LEU A 26 5.54 -16.70 -11.81
CA LEU A 26 6.10 -16.22 -10.54
C LEU A 26 6.09 -17.32 -9.48
N ALA A 27 7.22 -17.50 -8.78
CA ALA A 27 7.32 -18.43 -7.67
C ALA A 27 6.30 -18.11 -6.57
N GLU A 28 5.73 -19.14 -5.93
CA GLU A 28 4.63 -18.98 -4.99
C GLU A 28 4.93 -18.01 -3.83
N ASN A 29 6.15 -18.06 -3.28
CA ASN A 29 6.57 -17.14 -2.23
C ASN A 29 6.54 -15.68 -2.70
N LYS A 30 7.04 -15.41 -3.91
CA LYS A 30 7.01 -14.08 -4.51
C LYS A 30 5.58 -13.65 -4.85
N ALA A 31 4.75 -14.55 -5.37
CA ALA A 31 3.34 -14.29 -5.66
C ALA A 31 2.56 -13.86 -4.41
N LYS A 32 2.75 -14.55 -3.28
CA LYS A 32 2.14 -14.17 -1.99
C LYS A 32 2.59 -12.79 -1.52
N ILE A 33 3.90 -12.51 -1.57
CA ILE A 33 4.44 -11.20 -1.17
C ILE A 33 3.87 -10.07 -2.04
N VAL A 34 3.80 -10.26 -3.36
CA VAL A 34 3.27 -9.25 -4.28
C VAL A 34 1.77 -9.05 -4.05
N ALA A 35 0.99 -10.12 -3.90
CA ALA A 35 -0.44 -10.02 -3.60
C ALA A 35 -0.72 -9.27 -2.29
N GLU A 36 0.03 -9.58 -1.23
CA GLU A 36 -0.10 -8.87 0.06
C GLU A 36 0.20 -7.37 -0.09
N LYS A 37 1.27 -7.02 -0.83
CA LYS A 37 1.61 -5.62 -1.11
C LYS A 37 0.49 -4.91 -1.85
N ILE A 38 -0.08 -5.54 -2.89
CA ILE A 38 -1.20 -4.97 -3.64
C ILE A 38 -2.40 -4.76 -2.70
N SER A 39 -2.77 -5.77 -1.90
CA SER A 39 -3.89 -5.66 -0.97
C SER A 39 -3.74 -4.55 0.07
N ARG A 40 -2.52 -4.37 0.61
CA ARG A 40 -2.23 -3.25 1.52
C ARG A 40 -2.40 -1.90 0.82
N ASN A 41 -1.97 -1.78 -0.43
CA ASN A 41 -2.14 -0.56 -1.22
C ASN A 41 -3.59 -0.32 -1.68
N THR A 42 -4.34 -1.38 -2.00
CA THR A 42 -5.77 -1.29 -2.35
C THR A 42 -6.56 -0.62 -1.23
N HIS A 43 -6.22 -0.88 0.03
CA HIS A 43 -6.89 -0.20 1.15
C HIS A 43 -6.73 1.32 1.09
N ARG A 44 -5.54 1.81 0.71
CA ARG A 44 -5.27 3.23 0.51
C ARG A 44 -6.07 3.79 -0.68
N TYR A 45 -6.02 3.14 -1.83
CA TYR A 45 -6.76 3.58 -3.02
C TYR A 45 -8.28 3.57 -2.82
N MET A 46 -8.82 2.61 -2.07
CA MET A 46 -10.25 2.60 -1.73
C MET A 46 -10.65 3.82 -0.89
N LYS A 47 -9.79 4.27 0.03
CA LYS A 47 -10.04 5.50 0.81
C LYS A 47 -10.03 6.72 -0.09
N GLU A 48 -9.04 6.84 -0.99
CA GLU A 48 -8.96 7.92 -1.98
C GLU A 48 -10.21 7.97 -2.87
N ALA A 49 -10.65 6.84 -3.39
CA ALA A 49 -11.86 6.74 -4.21
C ALA A 49 -13.11 7.18 -3.44
N VAL A 50 -13.24 6.84 -2.15
CA VAL A 50 -14.35 7.31 -1.30
C VAL A 50 -14.37 8.84 -1.17
N VAL A 51 -13.20 9.49 -1.14
CA VAL A 51 -13.07 10.96 -1.11
C VAL A 51 -13.59 11.60 -2.39
N GLU A 52 -13.32 10.98 -3.53
CA GLU A 52 -13.72 11.51 -4.82
C GLU A 52 -15.24 11.43 -4.98
N VAL A 53 -15.82 10.28 -4.62
CA VAL A 53 -17.26 10.04 -4.82
C VAL A 53 -18.14 10.64 -3.72
N LYS A 54 -17.61 10.98 -2.54
CA LYS A 54 -18.30 11.62 -1.39
C LYS A 54 -19.76 11.15 -1.22
N ASP A 55 -20.70 12.08 -1.37
CA ASP A 55 -22.14 11.90 -1.20
C ASP A 55 -22.80 11.10 -2.32
N ASN A 56 -22.13 10.93 -3.47
CA ASN A 56 -22.66 10.10 -4.57
C ASN A 56 -22.59 8.61 -4.24
N ALA A 57 -21.74 8.21 -3.28
CA ALA A 57 -21.66 6.83 -2.82
C ALA A 57 -21.70 6.72 -1.28
N LYS A 58 -22.74 7.29 -0.66
CA LYS A 58 -22.97 7.25 0.80
C LYS A 58 -22.84 5.86 1.44
N LYS A 59 -23.20 4.79 0.72
CA LYS A 59 -23.00 3.41 1.19
C LYS A 59 -21.52 3.03 1.32
N LEU A 60 -20.68 3.43 0.38
CA LEU A 60 -19.22 3.22 0.45
C LEU A 60 -18.61 4.07 1.57
N ALA A 61 -19.01 5.33 1.69
CA ALA A 61 -18.59 6.19 2.81
C ALA A 61 -18.99 5.60 4.18
N GLY A 62 -20.15 4.95 4.28
CA GLY A 62 -20.57 4.23 5.49
C GLY A 62 -19.75 2.97 5.81
N ILE A 63 -19.24 2.27 4.78
CA ILE A 63 -18.43 1.05 4.95
C ILE A 63 -16.99 1.39 5.37
N TYR A 64 -16.41 2.43 4.78
CA TYR A 64 -15.02 2.84 5.03
C TYR A 64 -14.90 3.99 6.05
N GLY A 65 -16.03 4.45 6.60
CA GLY A 65 -16.19 5.37 7.73
C GLY A 65 -15.80 6.82 7.43
N TYR A 66 -15.71 7.66 8.47
CA TYR A 66 -15.29 9.07 8.37
C TYR A 66 -13.80 9.28 8.70
N GLY A 67 -13.07 8.22 9.10
CA GLY A 67 -11.65 8.28 9.48
C GLY A 67 -10.67 8.43 8.31
N TRP A 68 -11.14 8.32 7.06
CA TRP A 68 -10.30 8.36 5.87
C TRP A 68 -9.55 9.69 5.70
N GLN A 69 -10.12 10.81 6.14
CA GLN A 69 -9.47 12.13 6.04
C GLN A 69 -8.15 12.12 6.83
N ARG A 70 -8.22 11.65 8.07
CA ARG A 70 -7.07 11.55 8.96
C ARG A 70 -6.06 10.52 8.45
N ASP A 71 -6.53 9.40 7.90
CA ASP A 71 -5.65 8.38 7.33
C ASP A 71 -4.90 8.89 6.09
N LEU A 72 -5.55 9.66 5.22
CA LEU A 72 -4.90 10.28 4.06
C LEU A 72 -3.90 11.37 4.47
N GLU A 73 -4.21 12.17 5.49
CA GLU A 73 -3.25 13.11 6.06
C GLU A 73 -2.01 12.39 6.60
N ILE A 74 -2.21 11.26 7.27
CA ILE A 74 -1.11 10.42 7.77
C ILE A 74 -0.29 9.85 6.61
N TYR A 75 -0.93 9.24 5.61
CA TYR A 75 -0.22 8.70 4.44
C TYR A 75 0.53 9.79 3.69
N GLY A 76 -0.09 10.95 3.44
CA GLY A 76 0.57 12.08 2.79
C GLY A 76 1.72 12.67 3.60
N SER A 77 1.64 12.65 4.94
CA SER A 77 2.75 13.07 5.81
C SER A 77 3.92 12.08 5.72
N ILE A 78 3.63 10.78 5.71
CA ILE A 78 4.63 9.72 5.56
C ILE A 78 5.31 9.83 4.18
N ASP A 79 4.54 9.94 3.09
CA ASP A 79 5.09 10.05 1.74
C ASP A 79 6.03 11.26 1.61
N LYS A 80 5.61 12.44 2.12
CA LYS A 80 6.46 13.64 2.15
C LYS A 80 7.75 13.42 2.94
N TYR A 81 7.69 12.69 4.05
CA TYR A 81 8.87 12.38 4.84
C TYR A 81 9.83 11.48 4.05
N LEU A 82 9.31 10.42 3.44
CA LEU A 82 10.07 9.45 2.66
C LEU A 82 10.73 10.13 1.45
N GLU A 83 10.01 10.97 0.72
CA GLU A 83 10.56 11.74 -0.40
C GLU A 83 11.68 12.70 0.05
N LYS A 84 11.45 13.48 1.10
CA LYS A 84 12.39 14.54 1.50
C LYS A 84 13.64 14.01 2.19
N ASN A 85 13.50 12.98 3.02
CA ASN A 85 14.56 12.55 3.93
C ASN A 85 15.23 11.25 3.51
N ILE A 86 14.56 10.39 2.74
CA ILE A 86 15.08 9.08 2.36
C ILE A 86 15.44 9.04 0.87
N ALA A 87 14.49 9.41 -0.02
CA ALA A 87 14.70 9.29 -1.47
C ALA A 87 15.85 10.18 -1.99
N THR A 88 16.11 11.31 -1.34
CA THR A 88 17.20 12.24 -1.67
C THR A 88 18.58 11.75 -1.24
N LYS A 89 18.66 10.72 -0.40
CA LYS A 89 19.91 10.28 0.25
C LYS A 89 20.10 8.76 0.19
N PRO A 90 20.04 8.14 -0.99
CA PRO A 90 20.01 6.68 -1.10
C PRO A 90 21.28 6.00 -0.56
N ASP A 91 22.42 6.69 -0.56
CA ASP A 91 23.71 6.16 -0.14
C ASP A 91 24.13 6.64 1.28
N GLU A 92 23.25 7.36 2.00
CA GLU A 92 23.51 7.73 3.41
C GLU A 92 23.42 6.49 4.30
N GLU A 93 24.44 6.30 5.14
CA GLU A 93 24.50 5.20 6.09
C GLU A 93 23.40 5.35 7.15
N VAL A 94 22.77 4.24 7.46
CA VAL A 94 21.69 4.10 8.42
C VAL A 94 22.12 3.08 9.45
N PHE A 95 22.04 3.49 10.71
CA PHE A 95 22.62 2.82 11.87
C PHE A 95 24.14 2.98 11.98
N ASP A 96 24.73 2.44 13.05
CA ASP A 96 26.18 2.47 13.27
C ASP A 96 26.90 1.42 12.40
N GLU A 97 26.14 0.57 11.71
CA GLU A 97 26.61 -0.44 10.75
C GLU A 97 26.64 0.08 9.30
N LYS A 98 27.35 -0.65 8.42
CA LYS A 98 27.52 -0.30 6.99
C LYS A 98 26.29 -0.65 6.13
N PHE A 99 25.13 -0.14 6.48
CA PHE A 99 23.92 -0.21 5.67
C PHE A 99 23.54 1.18 5.17
N THR A 100 22.98 1.27 3.96
CA THR A 100 22.51 2.52 3.35
C THR A 100 20.99 2.54 3.22
N PHE A 101 20.40 3.73 3.10
CA PHE A 101 18.95 3.85 2.87
C PHE A 101 18.48 2.99 1.69
N ARG A 102 19.20 2.92 0.56
CA ARG A 102 18.84 2.09 -0.61
C ARG A 102 18.78 0.59 -0.29
N GLN A 103 19.52 0.13 0.71
CA GLN A 103 19.56 -1.29 1.09
C GLN A 103 18.42 -1.70 2.02
N ILE A 104 17.87 -0.75 2.80
CA ILE A 104 16.79 -1.04 3.77
C ILE A 104 15.43 -0.51 3.31
N TYR A 105 15.43 0.48 2.42
CA TYR A 105 14.23 1.10 1.89
C TYR A 105 14.02 0.65 0.44
N VAL A 106 12.93 -0.08 0.21
CA VAL A 106 12.47 -0.41 -1.14
C VAL A 106 11.46 0.66 -1.55
N PRO A 107 11.79 1.56 -2.49
CA PRO A 107 10.81 2.50 -3.01
C PRO A 107 9.60 1.73 -3.52
N LEU A 108 8.38 2.22 -3.26
CA LEU A 108 7.24 1.79 -4.04
C LEU A 108 7.55 2.22 -5.48
N LEU A 109 7.88 1.26 -6.34
CA LEU A 109 8.20 1.50 -7.74
C LEU A 109 7.07 2.30 -8.37
N ASP A 110 7.34 3.57 -8.63
CA ASP A 110 6.55 4.39 -9.54
C ASP A 110 6.95 3.95 -10.95
N ASN A 111 6.15 3.04 -11.53
CA ASN A 111 6.33 2.64 -12.92
C ASN A 111 5.89 3.81 -13.80
N SER A 112 6.86 4.66 -14.11
CA SER A 112 6.81 5.67 -15.16
C SER A 112 6.74 5.01 -16.55
#